data_AF-A0A929RQH6-F1
#
_entry.id   AF-A0A929RQH6-F1
#
_cell.length_a   1.000
_cell.length_b   1.000
_cell.length_c   1.000
_cell.angle_alpha   90.00
_cell.angle_beta   90.00
_cell.angle_gamma   90.00
#
_symmetry.space_group_name_H-M   'P 1'
#
loop_
_entity.id
_entity.type
_entity.pdbx_description
1 polymer ?
#
loop_
_entity_poly.entity_id
_entity_poly.type
_entity_poly.pdbx_seq_one_letter_code
_entity_poly.pdbx_strand_id
1 'polypeptide(L)'
;MSENPQGAPAQRYTAQLAGQIETKWQERWEELGTFYADNPTGDLAGPLASSNPYFILDMFPYPSGKGLHVGHPLGYIATDTLARYRRMKGDNVLYT
;
A
#
# COMPACT_ATOMS: atom_id res chain seq x y z
N MET A 1 1.59 -26.11 -8.34
CA MET A 1 0.95 -26.63 -7.13
C MET A 1 2.06 -27.01 -6.17
N SER A 2 2.35 -26.18 -5.17
CA SER A 2 3.29 -26.54 -4.09
C SER A 2 2.48 -27.23 -3.00
N GLU A 3 2.54 -28.56 -2.97
CA GLU A 3 1.93 -29.32 -1.88
C GLU A 3 2.60 -28.94 -0.55
N ASN A 4 1.78 -28.75 0.47
CA ASN A 4 2.25 -28.56 1.83
C ASN A 4 3.01 -29.86 2.21
N PRO A 5 4.31 -29.81 2.54
CA PRO A 5 5.07 -31.03 2.82
C PRO A 5 4.41 -31.79 3.98
N GLN A 6 4.12 -33.06 3.76
CA GLN A 6 3.45 -33.94 4.73
C GLN A 6 4.18 -33.85 6.08
N GLY A 7 3.48 -33.37 7.12
CA GLY A 7 4.02 -33.16 8.46
C GLY A 7 4.23 -31.70 8.89
N ALA A 8 3.99 -30.72 8.01
CA ALA A 8 4.02 -29.30 8.42
C ALA A 8 2.87 -28.96 9.40
N PRO A 9 3.12 -28.14 10.43
CA PRO A 9 2.08 -27.74 11.37
C PRO A 9 0.94 -27.00 10.67
N ALA A 10 -0.30 -27.24 11.10
CA ALA A 10 -1.51 -26.71 10.46
C ALA A 10 -1.53 -25.17 10.32
N GLN A 11 -0.83 -24.45 11.20
CA GLN A 11 -0.77 -22.98 11.20
C GLN A 11 0.61 -22.45 10.77
N ARG A 12 1.31 -23.14 9.86
CA ARG A 12 2.60 -22.66 9.35
C ARG A 12 2.41 -21.46 8.42
N TYR A 13 3.12 -20.37 8.71
CA TYR A 13 3.25 -19.25 7.78
C TYR A 13 4.20 -19.64 6.63
N THR A 14 3.65 -19.95 5.47
CA THR A 14 4.38 -20.32 4.26
C THR A 14 4.36 -19.17 3.25
N ALA A 15 5.23 -19.19 2.25
CA ALA A 15 5.19 -18.22 1.15
C ALA A 15 3.84 -18.25 0.40
N GLN A 16 3.23 -19.43 0.27
CA GLN A 16 1.89 -19.56 -0.31
C GLN A 16 0.83 -18.87 0.55
N LEU A 17 0.86 -19.06 1.87
CA LEU A 17 -0.07 -18.39 2.78
C LEU A 17 0.16 -16.87 2.81
N ALA A 18 1.42 -16.43 2.80
CA ALA A 18 1.79 -15.02 2.68
C ALA A 18 1.16 -14.40 1.41
N GLY A 19 1.37 -15.03 0.25
CA GLY A 19 0.79 -14.58 -1.01
C GLY A 19 -0.73 -14.50 -0.98
N GLN A 20 -1.41 -15.49 -0.38
CA GLN A 20 -2.88 -15.45 -0.22
C GLN A 20 -3.35 -14.27 0.65
N ILE A 21 -2.65 -13.98 1.74
CA ILE A 21 -2.97 -12.86 2.62
C ILE A 21 -2.70 -11.53 1.90
N GLU A 22 -1.55 -11.40 1.24
CA GLU A 22 -1.15 -10.20 0.50
C GLU A 22 -2.13 -9.88 -0.63
N THR A 23 -2.45 -10.85 -1.48
CA THR A 23 -3.40 -10.68 -2.59
C THR A 23 -4.78 -10.28 -2.08
N LYS A 24 -5.30 -10.97 -1.04
CA LYS A 24 -6.59 -10.63 -0.44
C LYS A 24 -6.67 -9.18 0.03
N TRP A 25 -5.60 -8.66 0.64
CA TRP A 25 -5.60 -7.28 1.13
C TRP A 25 -5.42 -6.27 0.01
N GLN A 26 -4.57 -6.57 -0.98
CA GLN A 26 -4.41 -5.72 -2.17
C GLN A 26 -5.73 -5.56 -2.94
N GLU A 27 -6.43 -6.67 -3.19
CA GLU A 27 -7.76 -6.67 -3.83
C GLU A 27 -8.76 -5.83 -3.03
N ARG A 28 -8.85 -6.07 -1.72
CA ARG A 28 -9.74 -5.30 -0.84
C ARG A 28 -9.41 -3.81 -0.83
N TRP A 29 -8.13 -3.44 -0.85
CA TRP A 29 -7.73 -2.03 -0.86
C TRP A 29 -8.14 -1.33 -2.16
N GLU A 30 -7.97 -2.02 -3.30
CA GLU A 30 -8.38 -1.54 -4.62
C GLU A 30 -9.90 -1.38 -4.69
N GLU A 31 -10.67 -2.41 -4.32
CA GLU A 31 -12.14 -2.38 -4.32
C GLU A 31 -12.72 -1.23 -3.48
N LEU A 32 -12.07 -0.91 -2.36
CA LEU A 32 -12.52 0.15 -1.46
C LEU A 32 -11.94 1.52 -1.80
N GLY A 33 -11.03 1.64 -2.77
CA GLY A 33 -10.29 2.87 -3.02
C GLY A 33 -9.53 3.36 -1.78
N THR A 34 -8.99 2.43 -0.96
CA THR A 34 -8.48 2.71 0.41
C THR A 34 -7.41 3.80 0.44
N PHE A 35 -6.66 3.97 -0.65
CA PHE A 35 -5.58 4.95 -0.76
C PHE A 35 -5.91 6.17 -1.62
N TYR A 36 -7.15 6.32 -2.08
CA TYR A 36 -7.59 7.53 -2.76
C TYR A 36 -7.64 8.70 -1.78
N ALA A 37 -7.24 9.88 -2.27
CA ALA A 37 -7.30 11.12 -1.51
C ALA A 37 -8.47 11.96 -2.03
N ASP A 38 -9.27 12.50 -1.12
CA ASP A 38 -10.41 13.32 -1.48
C ASP A 38 -9.94 14.68 -1.99
N ASN A 39 -10.58 15.19 -3.05
CA ASN A 39 -10.35 16.56 -3.43
C ASN A 39 -10.90 17.51 -2.35
N PRO A 40 -10.25 18.66 -2.11
CA PRO A 40 -10.74 19.62 -1.12
C PRO A 40 -12.09 20.25 -1.51
N THR A 41 -12.42 20.27 -2.80
CA THR A 41 -13.66 20.83 -3.34
C THR A 41 -14.11 20.10 -4.63
N GLY A 42 -15.35 20.34 -5.05
CA GLY A 42 -15.92 19.84 -6.31
C GLY A 42 -16.55 18.45 -6.21
N ASP A 43 -16.91 17.87 -7.35
CA ASP A 43 -17.66 16.61 -7.42
C ASP A 43 -16.88 15.39 -6.91
N LEU A 44 -15.56 15.53 -6.74
CA LEU A 44 -14.66 14.51 -6.19
C LEU A 44 -14.29 14.79 -4.72
N ALA A 45 -14.97 15.73 -4.07
CA ALA A 45 -14.85 15.89 -2.63
C ALA A 45 -15.51 14.72 -1.90
N GLY A 46 -14.83 14.21 -0.88
CA GLY A 46 -15.30 13.09 -0.07
C GLY A 46 -15.23 13.37 1.43
N PRO A 47 -15.41 12.34 2.27
CA PRO A 47 -15.48 12.46 3.72
C PRO A 47 -14.26 13.13 4.39
N LEU A 48 -13.08 13.07 3.76
CA LEU A 48 -11.83 13.63 4.24
C LEU A 48 -11.50 15.00 3.61
N ALA A 49 -12.36 15.57 2.77
CA ALA A 49 -12.11 16.86 2.09
C ALA A 49 -11.84 18.02 3.08
N SER A 50 -12.47 18.00 4.26
CA SER A 50 -12.25 18.98 5.35
C SER A 50 -11.16 18.58 6.35
N SER A 51 -10.58 17.38 6.21
CA SER A 51 -9.49 16.92 7.06
C SER A 51 -8.18 17.61 6.69
N ASN A 52 -7.18 17.52 7.57
CA ASN A 52 -5.88 18.11 7.34
C ASN A 52 -5.18 17.45 6.12
N PRO A 53 -4.82 18.20 5.06
CA PRO A 53 -4.16 17.64 3.89
C PRO A 53 -2.71 17.27 4.20
N TYR A 54 -2.25 16.14 3.65
CA TYR A 54 -0.86 15.70 3.78
C TYR A 54 -0.36 15.11 2.45
N PHE A 55 0.58 15.80 1.81
CA PHE A 55 1.14 15.38 0.53
C PHE A 55 2.53 14.75 0.72
N ILE A 56 2.73 13.56 0.16
CA ILE A 56 4.00 12.83 0.11
C ILE A 56 4.32 12.56 -1.34
N LEU A 57 5.53 12.91 -1.75
CA LEU A 57 6.03 12.67 -3.10
C LEU A 57 7.32 11.87 -3.01
N ASP A 58 7.34 10.72 -3.68
CA ASP A 58 8.57 9.97 -3.89
C ASP A 58 9.18 10.23 -5.25
N MET A 59 10.50 10.04 -5.32
CA MET A 59 11.19 10.15 -6.60
C MET A 59 10.81 8.96 -7.48
N PHE A 60 10.13 9.25 -8.59
CA PHE A 60 9.83 8.25 -9.60
C PHE A 60 11.13 7.59 -10.09
N PRO A 61 11.16 6.26 -10.21
CA PRO A 61 12.35 5.56 -10.64
C PRO A 61 12.63 5.87 -12.11
N TYR A 62 13.89 6.15 -12.44
CA TYR A 62 14.28 6.38 -13.83
C TYR A 62 14.17 5.06 -14.63
N PRO A 63 13.42 4.99 -15.75
CA PRO A 63 13.01 3.72 -16.36
C PRO A 63 14.08 3.09 -17.26
N SER A 64 15.36 3.16 -16.89
CA SER A 64 16.48 2.65 -17.70
C SER A 64 16.92 1.22 -17.35
N GLY A 65 16.47 0.66 -16.23
CA GLY A 65 16.85 -0.67 -15.74
C GLY A 65 15.82 -1.77 -16.04
N LYS A 66 16.23 -3.04 -15.88
CA LYS A 66 15.32 -4.21 -15.93
C LYS A 66 14.51 -4.30 -14.62
N GLY A 67 13.61 -3.33 -14.43
CA GLY A 67 12.77 -3.22 -13.23
C GLY A 67 13.49 -2.64 -12.00
N LEU A 68 12.82 -2.70 -10.85
CA LEU A 68 13.32 -2.19 -9.58
C LEU A 68 14.20 -3.22 -8.87
N HIS A 69 15.40 -2.82 -8.47
CA HIS A 69 16.22 -3.61 -7.53
C HIS A 69 15.85 -3.30 -6.06
N VAL A 70 16.29 -4.16 -5.13
CA VAL A 70 16.00 -4.10 -3.67
C VAL A 70 16.41 -2.80 -2.97
N GLY A 71 17.15 -1.92 -3.65
CA GLY A 71 17.49 -0.59 -3.14
C GLY A 71 16.38 0.44 -3.33
N HIS A 72 15.53 0.29 -4.36
CA HIS A 72 14.41 1.23 -4.59
C HIS A 72 13.34 1.16 -3.49
N PRO A 73 12.90 -0.03 -3.02
CA PRO A 73 11.92 -0.12 -1.94
C PRO A 73 12.37 0.54 -0.64
N LEU A 74 13.67 0.72 -0.40
CA LEU A 74 14.16 1.34 0.84
C LEU A 74 13.60 2.76 1.02
N GLY A 75 13.54 3.54 -0.06
CA GLY A 75 12.91 4.87 -0.05
C GLY A 75 11.40 4.75 0.10
N TYR A 76 10.77 3.93 -0.75
CA TYR A 76 9.31 3.83 -0.87
C TYR A 76 8.61 3.25 0.37
N ILE A 77 9.27 2.37 1.11
CA ILE A 77 8.70 1.77 2.33
C ILE A 77 8.65 2.81 3.46
N ALA A 78 9.66 3.66 3.59
CA ALA A 78 9.72 4.66 4.66
C ALA A 78 8.60 5.70 4.51
N THR A 79 8.41 6.19 3.29
CA THR A 79 7.35 7.13 2.90
C THR A 79 5.96 6.48 2.93
N ASP A 80 5.78 5.24 2.48
CA ASP A 80 4.51 4.51 2.62
C ASP A 80 4.13 4.30 4.10
N THR A 81 5.11 3.97 4.95
CA THR A 81 4.90 3.81 6.39
C THR A 81 4.42 5.12 7.02
N LEU A 82 5.04 6.25 6.66
CA LEU A 82 4.60 7.57 7.08
C LEU A 82 3.19 7.89 6.57
N ALA A 83 2.89 7.58 5.30
CA ALA A 83 1.58 7.80 4.71
C ALA A 83 0.49 7.04 5.46
N ARG A 84 0.72 5.77 5.81
CA ARG A 84 -0.20 4.96 6.61
C ARG A 84 -0.39 5.52 8.02
N TYR A 85 0.69 5.92 8.67
CA TYR A 85 0.63 6.56 9.99
C TYR A 85 -0.24 7.82 9.95
N ARG A 86 -0.04 8.70 8.95
CA ARG A 86 -0.82 9.93 8.75
C ARG A 86 -2.31 9.65 8.49
N ARG A 87 -2.63 8.65 7.65
CA ARG A 87 -4.03 8.20 7.44
C ARG A 87 -4.68 7.72 8.74
N MET A 88 -3.95 6.94 9.55
CA MET A 88 -4.45 6.48 10.86
C MET A 88 -4.63 7.61 11.87
N LYS A 89 -3.97 8.76 11.68
CA LYS A 89 -4.16 9.99 12.46
C LYS A 89 -5.34 10.84 11.97
N GLY A 90 -5.98 10.47 10.86
CA GLY A 90 -7.13 11.17 10.28
C GLY A 90 -6.78 12.24 9.23
N ASP A 91 -5.51 12.31 8.80
CA ASP A 91 -5.11 13.22 7.73
C ASP A 91 -5.64 12.74 6.35
N ASN A 92 -5.96 13.67 5.45
CA ASN A 92 -6.26 13.39 4.04
C ASN A 92 -4.94 13.27 3.26
N VAL A 93 -4.51 12.04 2.98
CA VAL A 93 -3.16 11.76 2.47
C VAL A 93 -3.16 11.50 0.96
N LEU A 94 -2.50 12.38 0.22
CA LEU A 94 -2.11 12.14 -1.17
C LEU A 94 -0.66 11.64 -1.20
N TYR A 95 -0.44 10.45 -1.74
CA TYR A 95 0.88 9.84 -1.87
C TYR A 95 1.09 9.41 -3.32
N THR A 96 2.13 9.94 -3.95
CA THR A 96 2.46 9.73 -5.37
C THR A 96 3.92 9.38 -5.57
#